data_AF-A0A433URW6-F1
#
_entry.id   AF-A0A433URW6-F1
#
_cell.length_a   1.000
_cell.length_b   1.000
_cell.length_c   1.000
_cell.angle_alpha   90.00
_cell.angle_beta   90.00
_cell.angle_gamma   90.00
#
_symmetry.space_group_name_H-M   'P 1'
#
loop_
_entity.id
_entity.type
_entity.pdbx_description
1 polymer ?
#
loop_
_entity_poly.entity_id
_entity_poly.type
_entity_poly.pdbx_seq_one_letter_code
_entity_poly.pdbx_strand_id
1 'polypeptide(L)'
;MEAGVCYMSSRWHAKSAIHLLSRCNIPPKLTKTGGLSQKQIKEVTEYVLNNLAENLSLSQLAACAALSPFHFARLFKQTTGMTPHQYVIYQRVEQAKVLLQQ
;
A
#
# COMPACT_ATOMS: atom_id res chain seq x y z
N MET A 1 -13.53 20.82 -1.63
CA MET A 1 -13.25 19.49 -2.21
C MET A 1 -12.26 18.82 -1.28
N GLU A 2 -12.79 18.25 -0.20
CA GLU A 2 -12.00 17.86 0.96
C GLU A 2 -11.38 16.49 0.74
N ALA A 3 -10.05 16.47 0.64
CA ALA A 3 -9.26 15.26 0.66
C ALA A 3 -9.37 14.64 2.05
N GLY A 4 -10.36 13.77 2.24
CA GLY A 4 -10.52 12.93 3.41
C GLY A 4 -9.40 11.88 3.49
N VAL A 5 -8.19 12.32 3.83
CA VAL A 5 -7.15 11.41 4.32
C VAL A 5 -7.23 11.40 5.86
N CYS A 6 -8.35 10.89 6.37
CA CYS A 6 -8.45 10.54 7.79
C CYS A 6 -7.74 9.19 7.98
N TYR A 7 -6.41 9.22 7.90
CA TYR A 7 -5.60 8.07 8.26
C TYR A 7 -5.47 8.07 9.78
N MET A 8 -6.02 7.02 10.41
CA MET A 8 -5.91 6.61 11.82
C MET A 8 -7.14 6.83 12.72
N SER A 9 -7.68 5.72 13.24
CA SER A 9 -7.68 5.52 14.69
C SER A 9 -7.66 4.04 15.07
N SER A 10 -6.73 3.72 15.96
CA SER A 10 -6.74 2.61 16.92
C SER A 10 -6.36 1.20 16.44
N ARG A 11 -5.14 0.83 16.88
CA ARG A 11 -4.73 -0.51 17.35
C ARG A 11 -4.18 -1.49 16.29
N TRP A 12 -2.90 -1.33 15.96
CA TRP A 12 -2.12 -2.40 15.31
C TRP A 12 -0.83 -2.64 16.07
N HIS A 13 -0.86 -3.58 17.02
CA HIS A 13 0.33 -4.03 17.73
C HIS A 13 1.24 -4.79 16.77
N ALA A 14 2.43 -4.24 16.53
CA ALA A 14 3.48 -4.86 15.74
C ALA A 14 4.02 -6.10 16.46
N LYS A 15 3.75 -7.29 15.91
CA LYS A 15 4.63 -8.45 16.13
C LYS A 15 5.45 -8.68 14.86
N SER A 16 6.69 -8.23 14.93
CA SER A 16 7.73 -8.54 13.96
C SER A 16 8.02 -10.04 14.01
N ALA A 17 7.82 -10.74 12.90
CA ALA A 17 8.43 -12.05 12.69
C ALA A 17 9.63 -11.86 11.77
N ILE A 18 10.79 -12.18 12.33
CA ILE A 18 12.10 -12.23 11.71
C ILE A 18 12.18 -13.48 10.83
N HIS A 19 13.05 -13.39 9.82
CA HIS A 19 13.72 -14.48 9.11
C HIS A 19 13.09 -14.97 7.79
N LEU A 20 13.62 -14.47 6.67
CA LEU A 20 14.00 -15.34 5.56
C LEU A 20 15.06 -14.66 4.67
N LEU A 21 16.18 -15.36 4.54
CA LEU A 21 17.29 -15.04 3.65
C LEU A 21 16.84 -15.04 2.19
N SER A 22 17.12 -13.95 1.47
CA SER A 22 17.13 -13.99 0.01
C SER A 22 18.31 -13.17 -0.51
N ARG A 23 19.29 -13.87 -1.09
CA ARG A 23 20.42 -13.30 -1.83
C ARG A 23 19.89 -12.79 -3.17
N CYS A 24 19.34 -11.58 -3.19
CA CYS A 24 19.17 -10.83 -4.43
C CYS A 24 20.31 -9.83 -4.55
N ASN A 25 21.10 -9.96 -5.61
CA ASN A 25 22.15 -9.04 -6.01
C ASN A 25 21.50 -7.74 -6.52
N ILE A 26 21.09 -6.87 -5.61
CA ILE A 26 20.46 -5.58 -5.93
C ILE A 26 21.57 -4.52 -5.91
N PRO A 27 21.90 -3.86 -7.03
CA PRO A 27 22.88 -2.78 -7.03
C PRO A 27 22.37 -1.62 -6.15
N PRO A 28 23.20 -1.05 -5.26
CA PRO A 28 22.75 -0.07 -4.29
C PRO A 28 22.61 1.31 -4.95
N LYS A 29 21.41 1.60 -5.46
CA LYS A 29 20.89 2.98 -5.48
C LYS A 29 19.76 3.09 -4.46
N LEU A 30 20.13 2.95 -3.19
CA LEU A 30 19.29 3.32 -2.06
C LEU A 30 19.35 4.85 -1.93
N THR A 31 18.48 5.55 -2.65
CA THR A 31 18.21 6.95 -2.34
C THR A 31 17.62 7.00 -0.93
N LYS A 32 18.31 7.71 -0.04
CA LYS A 32 17.95 7.93 1.36
C LYS A 32 16.57 8.61 1.48
N THR A 33 15.49 7.86 1.73
CA THR A 33 14.30 8.25 2.54
C THR A 33 13.34 7.06 2.62
N GLY A 34 12.98 6.63 3.84
CA GLY A 34 12.50 5.26 4.14
C GLY A 34 11.05 4.90 3.82
N GLY A 35 10.49 5.32 2.67
CA GLY A 35 9.13 5.00 2.27
C GLY A 35 8.80 5.39 0.83
N LEU A 36 7.58 5.08 0.37
CA LEU A 36 7.05 5.60 -0.89
C LEU A 36 6.93 7.13 -0.83
N SER A 37 7.22 7.79 -1.95
CA SER A 37 6.99 9.23 -2.07
C SER A 37 5.48 9.55 -2.04
N GLN A 38 5.13 10.79 -1.67
CA GLN A 38 3.73 11.25 -1.66
C GLN A 38 3.05 11.08 -3.03
N LYS A 39 3.79 11.30 -4.13
CA LYS A 39 3.29 11.09 -5.48
C LYS A 39 2.94 9.62 -5.72
N GLN A 40 3.85 8.71 -5.39
CA GLN A 40 3.63 7.26 -5.55
C GLN A 40 2.46 6.76 -4.71
N ILE A 41 2.33 7.25 -3.46
CA ILE A 41 1.19 6.90 -2.60
C ILE A 41 -0.11 7.36 -3.24
N LYS A 42 -0.16 8.61 -3.71
CA LYS A 42 -1.35 9.16 -4.37
C LYS A 42 -1.75 8.35 -5.60
N GLU A 43 -0.79 8.07 -6.49
CA GLU A 43 -1.04 7.30 -7.72
C GLU A 43 -1.56 5.88 -7.41
N VAL A 44 -0.97 5.21 -6.43
CA VAL A 44 -1.39 3.86 -6.02
C VAL A 44 -2.76 3.91 -5.36
N THR A 45 -3.03 4.87 -4.48
CA THR A 45 -4.33 5.01 -3.83
C THR A 45 -5.43 5.31 -4.84
N GLU A 46 -5.21 6.23 -5.77
CA GLU A 46 -6.16 6.53 -6.85
C GLU A 46 -6.42 5.29 -7.71
N TYR A 47 -5.36 4.55 -8.08
CA TYR A 47 -5.51 3.31 -8.83
C TYR A 47 -6.32 2.27 -8.05
N VAL A 48 -6.07 2.09 -6.76
CA VAL A 48 -6.84 1.16 -5.92
C VAL A 48 -8.31 1.56 -5.89
N LEU A 49 -8.62 2.83 -5.59
CA LEU A 49 -9.99 3.34 -5.49
C LEU A 49 -10.78 3.19 -6.78
N ASN A 50 -10.14 3.44 -7.92
CA ASN A 50 -10.77 3.33 -9.24
C ASN A 50 -11.04 1.86 -9.67
N ASN A 51 -10.34 0.89 -9.05
CA ASN A 51 -10.36 -0.51 -9.47
C ASN A 51 -10.76 -1.47 -8.33
N LEU A 52 -11.50 -0.99 -7.31
CA LEU A 52 -11.88 -1.81 -6.14
C LEU A 52 -12.74 -3.03 -6.48
N ALA A 53 -13.51 -2.95 -7.57
CA ALA A 53 -14.36 -4.04 -8.05
C ALA A 53 -13.56 -5.18 -8.70
N GLU A 54 -12.32 -4.93 -9.12
CA GLU A 54 -11.49 -5.89 -9.83
C GLU A 54 -10.51 -6.62 -8.90
N ASN A 55 -9.95 -7.73 -9.37
CA ASN A 55 -8.90 -8.44 -8.65
C ASN A 55 -7.55 -7.70 -8.81
N LEU A 56 -7.20 -6.92 -7.79
CA LEU A 56 -5.94 -6.17 -7.75
C LEU A 56 -4.78 -7.05 -7.26
N SER A 57 -3.85 -7.34 -8.17
CA SER A 57 -2.62 -8.05 -7.84
C SER A 57 -1.53 -7.10 -7.31
N LEU A 58 -0.64 -7.64 -6.47
CA LEU A 58 0.52 -6.90 -5.96
C LEU A 58 1.40 -6.35 -7.08
N SER A 59 1.53 -7.10 -8.19
CA SER A 59 2.34 -6.70 -9.34
C SER A 59 1.76 -5.48 -10.06
N GLN A 60 0.44 -5.38 -10.18
CA GLN A 60 -0.22 -4.22 -10.78
C GLN A 60 0.01 -2.96 -9.92
N LEU A 61 -0.18 -3.07 -8.61
CA LEU A 61 0.05 -1.95 -7.70
C LEU A 61 1.51 -1.48 -7.68
N ALA A 62 2.45 -2.43 -7.78
CA ALA A 62 3.87 -2.12 -7.84
C ALA A 62 4.26 -1.45 -9.17
N ALA A 63 3.63 -1.86 -10.29
CA ALA A 63 3.82 -1.24 -11.59
C ALA A 63 3.38 0.23 -11.58
N CYS A 64 2.27 0.57 -10.91
CA CYS A 64 1.83 1.96 -10.74
C CYS A 64 2.89 2.84 -10.05
N ALA A 65 3.64 2.27 -9.10
CA ALA A 65 4.70 2.98 -8.39
C ALA A 65 6.08 2.89 -9.07
N ALA A 66 6.18 2.25 -10.24
CA ALA A 66 7.43 1.91 -10.94
C ALA A 66 8.43 1.12 -10.06
N LEU A 67 7.92 0.17 -9.26
CA LEU A 67 8.70 -0.62 -8.31
C LEU A 67 8.52 -2.12 -8.54
N SER A 68 9.47 -2.92 -8.04
CA SER A 68 9.29 -4.36 -7.96
C SER A 68 8.23 -4.70 -6.88
N PRO A 69 7.47 -5.80 -7.02
CA PRO A 69 6.40 -6.17 -6.07
C PRO A 69 6.87 -6.25 -4.62
N PHE A 70 8.05 -6.82 -4.38
CA PHE A 70 8.63 -6.95 -3.04
C PHE A 70 9.08 -5.61 -2.45
N HIS A 71 9.74 -4.76 -3.24
CA HIS A 71 10.14 -3.43 -2.78
C HIS A 71 8.93 -2.55 -2.51
N PHE A 72 7.93 -2.60 -3.39
CA PHE A 72 6.66 -1.93 -3.21
C PHE A 72 5.96 -2.38 -1.92
N ALA A 73 5.78 -3.68 -1.68
CA ALA A 73 5.12 -4.16 -0.47
C ALA A 73 5.81 -3.67 0.82
N ARG A 74 7.14 -3.68 0.83
CA ARG A 74 7.93 -3.20 1.98
C ARG A 74 7.77 -1.70 2.18
N LEU A 75 7.96 -0.90 1.13
CA LEU A 75 7.87 0.56 1.21
C LEU A 75 6.44 1.03 1.49
N PHE A 76 5.45 0.39 0.86
CA PHE A 76 4.04 0.65 1.10
C PHE A 76 3.68 0.38 2.55
N LYS A 77 4.11 -0.75 3.13
CA LYS A 77 3.89 -1.04 4.56
C LYS A 77 4.62 -0.06 5.47
N GLN A 78 5.82 0.38 5.12
CA GLN A 78 6.54 1.40 5.89
C GLN A 78 5.82 2.75 5.88
N THR A 79 5.25 3.15 4.74
CA THR A 79 4.53 4.42 4.61
C THR A 79 3.11 4.38 5.17
N THR A 80 2.38 3.28 4.95
CA THR A 80 0.93 3.16 5.24
C THR A 80 0.63 2.34 6.49
N GLY A 81 1.63 1.65 7.05
CA GLY A 81 1.48 0.74 8.19
C GLY A 81 0.86 -0.62 7.86
N MET A 82 0.37 -0.84 6.63
CA MET A 82 -0.33 -2.07 6.23
C MET A 82 0.21 -2.64 4.92
N THR A 83 -0.02 -3.94 4.70
CA THR A 83 0.34 -4.54 3.40
C THR A 83 -0.61 -4.05 2.31
N PRO A 84 -0.18 -3.99 1.04
CA PRO A 84 -1.04 -3.57 -0.07
C PRO A 84 -2.36 -4.35 -0.15
N HIS A 85 -2.32 -5.66 0.09
CA HIS A 85 -3.51 -6.50 0.08
C HIS A 85 -4.51 -6.14 1.20
N GLN A 86 -4.02 -5.88 2.41
CA GLN A 86 -4.86 -5.42 3.52
C GLN A 86 -5.49 -4.06 3.23
N TYR A 87 -4.75 -3.16 2.59
CA TYR A 87 -5.27 -1.86 2.17
C TYR A 87 -6.44 -2.00 1.19
N VAL A 88 -6.31 -2.86 0.18
CA VAL A 88 -7.39 -3.11 -0.79
C VAL A 88 -8.65 -3.66 -0.10
N ILE A 89 -8.49 -4.64 0.80
CA ILE A 89 -9.63 -5.19 1.56
C ILE A 89 -10.30 -4.10 2.39
N TYR A 90 -9.52 -3.31 3.10
CA TYR A 90 -10.03 -2.20 3.90
C TYR A 90 -10.84 -1.22 3.04
N GLN A 91 -10.29 -0.78 1.89
CA GLN A 91 -10.98 0.13 0.99
C GLN A 91 -12.29 -0.46 0.42
N ARG A 92 -12.32 -1.77 0.10
CA ARG A 92 -13.56 -2.45 -0.32
C ARG A 92 -14.64 -2.40 0.75
N VAL A 93 -14.27 -2.63 2.01
CA VAL A 93 -15.20 -2.55 3.15
C VAL A 93 -15.71 -1.13 3.34
N GLU A 94 -14.84 -0.13 3.27
CA GLU A 94 -15.24 1.27 3.38
C GLU A 94 -16.18 1.69 2.25
N GLN A 95 -15.91 1.29 1.01
CA GLN A 95 -16.81 1.54 -0.12
C GLN A 95 -18.18 0.87 0.08
N ALA A 96 -18.21 -0.38 0.55
CA ALA A 96 -19.46 -1.08 0.83
C ALA A 96 -20.29 -0.36 1.92
N LYS A 97 -19.64 0.14 2.98
CA LYS A 97 -20.32 0.93 4.01
C LYS A 97 -20.94 2.21 3.44
N VAL A 98 -20.21 2.93 2.59
CA VAL A 98 -20.71 4.15 1.94
C VAL A 98 -21.95 3.84 1.09
N LEU A 99 -21.93 2.75 0.32
CA LEU A 99 -23.07 2.33 -0.51
C LEU A 99 -24.30 1.92 0.31
N LEU A 100 -24.12 1.39 1.52
CA LEU A 100 -25.22 1.02 2.42
C LEU A 100 -25.81 2.22 3.20
N GLN A 101 -25.13 3.36 3.19
CA GLN A 101 -25.58 4.60 3.83
C GLN A 101 -26.26 5.57 2.85
N GLN A 102 -26.34 5.20 1.57
CA GLN A 102 -27.12 5.89 0.53
C GLN A 102 -28.55 5.34 0.47
#